data_AF-A0A2K3JR84-F1
#
_entry.id   AF-A0A2K3JR84-F1
#
_cell.length_a   1.000
_cell.length_b   1.000
_cell.length_c   1.000
_cell.angle_alpha   90.00
_cell.angle_beta   90.00
_cell.angle_gamma   90.00
#
_symmetry.space_group_name_H-M   'P 1'
#
loop_
_entity.id
_entity.type
_entity.pdbx_description
1 polymer ?
#
loop_
_entity_poly.entity_id
_entity_poly.type
_entity_poly.pdbx_seq_one_letter_code
_entity_poly.pdbx_strand_id
1 'polypeptide(L)'
;MAVTSIRSISAALKILKPLHAPNFISKKKNSFFCKMSTESSSLTHSITLPSKQSEPVQILAAPGVSSSDFWSAIDSSLFKQWLHNLQAENGILANGTMTLSQVLIQ
;
A
#
# COMPACT_ATOMS: atom_id res chain seq x y z
N MET A 1 44.91 -6.80 14.76
CA MET A 1 44.33 -7.30 16.03
C MET A 1 44.79 -6.39 17.15
N ALA A 2 43.89 -5.62 17.75
CA ALA A 2 44.14 -4.93 19.01
C ALA A 2 42.79 -4.67 19.68
N VAL A 3 42.46 -5.51 20.64
CA VAL A 3 41.31 -5.37 21.55
C VAL A 3 41.78 -4.58 22.76
N THR A 4 41.14 -3.46 23.05
CA THR A 4 41.34 -2.74 24.32
C THR A 4 39.99 -2.36 24.92
N SER A 5 39.67 -3.13 25.96
CA SER A 5 38.58 -2.98 26.92
C SER A 5 38.80 -1.75 27.80
N ILE A 6 37.76 -0.93 28.05
CA ILE A 6 37.75 0.03 29.17
C ILE A 6 36.37 0.06 29.85
N ARG A 7 36.38 -0.61 31.01
CA ARG A 7 35.74 -0.37 32.31
C ARG A 7 34.51 0.58 32.40
N SER A 8 33.44 -0.06 32.84
CA SER A 8 32.28 0.49 33.56
C SER A 8 32.69 1.38 34.75
N ILE A 9 32.01 2.52 34.91
CA ILE A 9 32.05 3.34 36.12
C ILE A 9 30.61 3.56 36.58
N SER A 10 30.24 2.89 37.66
CA SER A 10 29.03 3.11 38.44
C SER A 10 29.20 4.34 39.34
N ALA A 11 28.33 5.34 39.21
CA ALA A 11 28.18 6.41 40.19
C ALA A 11 26.86 6.23 40.94
N ALA A 12 26.95 5.86 42.22
CA ALA A 12 25.85 5.84 43.16
C ALA A 12 25.86 7.15 43.96
N LEU A 13 24.77 7.91 43.92
CA LEU A 13 24.52 9.02 44.84
C LEU A 13 23.18 8.79 45.54
N LYS A 14 23.28 8.71 46.87
CA LYS A 14 22.22 8.38 47.81
C LYS A 14 21.51 9.65 48.30
N ILE A 15 20.18 9.58 48.28
CA ILE A 15 19.22 10.00 49.34
C ILE A 15 19.06 11.51 49.62
N LEU A 16 17.85 12.03 49.34
CA LEU A 16 17.01 12.79 50.29
C LEU A 16 15.52 12.47 50.00
N LYS A 17 14.76 12.11 51.04
CA LYS A 17 13.27 12.06 51.11
C LYS A 17 12.81 13.15 52.11
N PRO A 18 11.51 13.36 52.38
CA PRO A 18 10.40 13.73 51.50
C PRO A 18 9.71 15.03 52.01
N LEU A 19 8.99 15.77 51.17
CA LEU A 19 7.99 16.73 51.67
C LEU A 19 6.69 16.60 50.84
N HIS A 20 5.60 16.40 51.57
CA HIS A 20 4.17 16.58 51.24
C HIS A 20 3.64 16.38 49.79
N ALA A 21 2.66 15.47 49.70
CA ALA A 21 1.68 15.31 48.62
C ALA A 21 0.74 16.54 48.48
N PRO A 22 -0.24 16.59 47.55
CA PRO A 22 -0.59 15.67 46.45
C PRO A 22 -0.67 16.39 45.09
N ASN A 23 -0.71 15.63 43.99
CA ASN A 23 -1.53 15.89 42.80
C ASN A 23 -1.17 14.83 41.75
N PHE A 24 -1.80 13.67 41.88
CA PHE A 24 -1.84 12.68 40.80
C PHE A 24 -2.71 13.24 39.67
N ILE A 25 -2.16 14.15 38.87
CA ILE A 25 -2.68 14.41 37.54
C ILE A 25 -2.16 13.27 36.68
N SER A 26 -3.02 12.26 36.49
CA SER A 26 -2.83 11.24 35.48
C SER A 26 -2.74 11.96 34.12
N LYS A 27 -1.52 12.26 33.68
CA LYS A 27 -1.27 12.61 32.29
C LYS A 27 -1.53 11.34 31.50
N LYS A 28 -2.77 11.21 31.03
CA LYS A 28 -3.17 10.29 29.98
C LYS A 28 -2.22 10.52 28.82
N LYS A 29 -1.14 9.74 28.76
CA LYS A 29 -0.36 9.56 27.54
C LYS A 29 -1.35 8.92 26.58
N ASN A 30 -1.99 9.76 25.76
CA ASN A 30 -2.54 9.32 24.50
C ASN A 30 -1.34 8.79 23.71
N SER A 31 -1.05 7.51 23.91
CA SER A 31 -0.36 6.70 22.94
C SER A 31 -1.18 6.86 21.66
N PHE A 32 -0.73 7.72 20.77
CA PHE A 32 -1.09 7.61 19.38
C PHE A 32 -0.55 6.25 18.96
N PHE A 33 -1.40 5.23 19.07
CA PHE A 33 -1.17 3.98 18.39
C PHE A 33 -1.20 4.35 16.92
N CYS A 34 -0.01 4.49 16.32
CA CYS A 34 0.14 4.40 14.88
C CYS A 34 -0.36 3.00 14.51
N LYS A 35 -1.65 2.90 14.24
CA LYS A 35 -2.24 1.74 13.60
C LYS A 35 -1.65 1.75 12.20
N MET A 36 -0.47 1.16 12.05
CA MET A 36 0.11 0.87 10.75
C MET A 36 -0.73 -0.24 10.14
N SER A 37 -1.87 0.15 9.58
CA SER A 37 -2.57 -0.65 8.61
C SER A 37 -1.75 -0.57 7.33
N THR A 38 -0.62 -1.30 7.28
CA THR A 38 -0.03 -1.77 6.02
C THR A 38 -0.93 -2.85 5.43
N GLU A 39 -2.22 -2.54 5.33
CA GLU A 39 -3.08 -3.15 4.34
C GLU A 39 -3.00 -2.19 3.18
N SER A 40 -1.92 -2.30 2.39
CA SER A 40 -1.93 -1.77 1.03
C SER A 40 -2.96 -2.59 0.29
N SER A 41 -4.24 -2.27 0.49
CA SER A 41 -5.35 -2.84 -0.26
C SER A 41 -5.02 -2.54 -1.71
N SER A 42 -4.57 -3.57 -2.43
CA SER A 42 -4.22 -3.45 -3.83
C SER A 42 -5.51 -3.14 -4.56
N LEU A 43 -5.68 -1.88 -4.92
CA LEU A 43 -6.88 -1.40 -5.59
C LEU A 43 -7.04 -2.18 -6.90
N THR A 44 -8.08 -2.99 -6.96
CA THR A 44 -8.31 -3.97 -8.01
C THR A 44 -9.71 -3.78 -8.59
N HIS A 45 -9.84 -3.88 -9.91
CA HIS A 45 -11.11 -3.83 -10.62
C HIS A 45 -11.17 -4.95 -11.66
N SER A 46 -12.33 -5.56 -11.84
CA SER A 46 -12.52 -6.70 -12.75
C SER A 46 -13.41 -6.30 -13.90
N ILE A 47 -12.96 -6.52 -15.14
CA ILE A 47 -13.74 -6.27 -16.35
C ILE A 47 -13.95 -7.55 -17.15
N THR A 48 -15.11 -7.69 -17.79
CA THR A 48 -15.37 -8.78 -18.74
C THR A 48 -15.11 -8.31 -20.17
N LEU A 49 -14.30 -9.06 -20.93
CA LEU A 49 -14.12 -8.77 -22.34
C LEU A 49 -15.18 -9.53 -23.16
N PRO A 50 -15.73 -8.93 -24.23
CA PRO A 50 -16.69 -9.58 -25.12
C PRO A 50 -16.20 -10.91 -25.68
N SER A 51 -14.89 -11.02 -25.96
CA SER A 51 -14.25 -12.23 -26.47
C SER A 51 -14.06 -13.34 -25.43
N LYS A 52 -14.17 -13.01 -24.13
CA LYS A 52 -13.85 -13.89 -22.98
C LYS A 52 -14.89 -13.68 -21.87
N GLN A 53 -16.14 -14.06 -22.12
CA GLN A 53 -17.22 -13.89 -21.14
C GLN A 53 -17.05 -14.72 -19.85
N SER A 54 -16.21 -15.76 -19.88
CA SER A 54 -15.98 -16.66 -18.74
C SER A 54 -14.74 -16.34 -17.91
N GLU A 55 -13.87 -15.42 -18.35
CA GLU A 55 -12.60 -15.12 -17.68
C GLU A 55 -12.40 -13.59 -17.57
N PRO A 56 -12.69 -13.00 -16.41
CA PRO A 56 -12.54 -11.56 -16.23
C PRO A 56 -11.07 -11.13 -16.17
N VAL A 57 -10.79 -9.96 -16.72
CA VAL A 57 -9.46 -9.31 -16.67
C VAL A 57 -9.35 -8.48 -15.40
N GLN A 58 -8.26 -8.67 -14.67
CA GLN A 58 -7.98 -7.92 -13.45
C GLN A 58 -7.18 -6.66 -13.75
N ILE A 59 -7.71 -5.51 -13.39
CA ILE A 59 -7.03 -4.21 -13.45
C ILE A 59 -6.53 -3.88 -12.05
N LEU A 60 -5.22 -3.67 -11.92
CA LEU A 60 -4.53 -3.44 -10.67
C LEU A 60 -3.94 -2.03 -10.65
N ALA A 61 -3.99 -1.36 -9.50
CA ALA A 61 -3.24 -0.14 -9.29
C ALA A 61 -1.78 -0.47 -8.91
N ALA A 62 -0.82 0.21 -9.54
CA ALA A 62 0.56 0.16 -9.11
C ALA A 62 0.75 0.84 -7.74
N PRO A 63 1.80 0.49 -6.99
CA PRO A 63 2.13 1.17 -5.74
C PRO A 63 2.28 2.67 -5.94
N GLY A 64 1.56 3.46 -5.14
CA GLY A 64 1.61 4.93 -5.20
C GLY A 64 0.53 5.57 -6.07
N VAL A 65 -0.24 4.80 -6.84
CA VAL A 65 -1.41 5.31 -7.57
C VAL A 65 -2.55 5.57 -6.58
N SER A 66 -3.10 6.78 -6.61
CA SER A 66 -4.25 7.14 -5.78
C SER A 66 -5.53 6.46 -6.30
N SER A 67 -6.53 6.28 -5.44
CA SER A 67 -7.80 5.68 -5.88
C SER A 67 -8.51 6.53 -6.93
N SER A 68 -8.46 7.86 -6.82
CA SER A 68 -9.03 8.77 -7.82
C SER A 68 -8.34 8.64 -9.17
N ASP A 69 -7.01 8.54 -9.20
CA ASP A 69 -6.26 8.40 -10.45
C ASP A 69 -6.52 7.05 -11.11
N PHE A 70 -6.62 5.98 -10.31
CA PHE A 70 -6.99 4.65 -10.81
C PHE A 70 -8.35 4.65 -11.51
N TRP A 71 -9.39 5.16 -10.86
CA TRP A 71 -10.73 5.20 -11.45
C TRP A 71 -10.78 6.13 -12.66
N SER A 72 -10.09 7.29 -12.60
CA SER A 72 -9.99 8.21 -13.74
C SER A 72 -9.29 7.58 -14.94
N ALA A 73 -8.24 6.78 -14.71
CA ALA A 73 -7.52 6.07 -15.76
C ALA A 73 -8.41 5.01 -16.43
N ILE A 74 -9.15 4.21 -15.64
CA ILE A 74 -10.10 3.23 -16.15
C ILE A 74 -11.23 3.89 -16.94
N ASP A 75 -11.74 5.02 -16.46
CA ASP A 75 -12.81 5.73 -17.13
C ASP A 75 -12.37 6.57 -18.33
N SER A 76 -11.06 6.74 -18.50
CA SER A 76 -10.50 7.52 -19.59
C SER A 76 -10.84 6.93 -20.97
N SER A 77 -11.06 7.83 -21.93
CA SER A 77 -11.23 7.44 -23.34
C SER A 77 -10.01 6.69 -23.87
N LEU A 78 -8.81 7.02 -23.38
CA LEU A 78 -7.57 6.36 -23.78
C LEU A 78 -7.59 4.88 -23.41
N PHE A 79 -7.93 4.55 -22.16
CA PHE A 79 -8.00 3.17 -21.70
C PHE A 79 -9.07 2.37 -22.45
N LYS A 80 -10.27 2.94 -22.59
CA LYS A 80 -11.38 2.33 -23.32
C LYS A 80 -11.02 2.07 -24.78
N GLN A 81 -10.39 3.04 -25.45
CA GLN A 81 -9.96 2.90 -26.84
C GLN A 81 -8.80 1.91 -26.98
N TRP A 82 -7.86 1.88 -26.04
CA TRP A 82 -6.77 0.91 -26.01
C TRP A 82 -7.31 -0.52 -25.89
N LEU A 83 -8.25 -0.77 -24.97
CA LEU A 83 -8.93 -2.05 -24.85
C LEU A 83 -9.68 -2.44 -26.13
N HIS A 84 -10.39 -1.48 -26.74
CA HIS A 84 -11.07 -1.71 -28.01
C HIS A 84 -10.08 -2.10 -29.12
N ASN A 85 -8.96 -1.39 -29.25
CA ASN A 85 -7.96 -1.66 -30.27
C ASN A 85 -7.29 -3.04 -30.09
N LEU A 86 -7.15 -3.51 -28.85
CA LEU A 86 -6.67 -4.86 -28.58
C LEU A 86 -7.65 -5.94 -29.05
N GLN A 87 -8.95 -5.66 -29.04
CA GLN A 87 -10.02 -6.60 -29.42
C GLN A 87 -10.51 -6.46 -30.85
N ALA A 88 -10.20 -5.34 -31.51
CA ALA A 88 -10.58 -5.07 -32.90
C ALA A 88 -10.02 -6.14 -33.83
N GLU A 89 -10.52 -6.23 -35.07
CA GLU A 89 -10.19 -7.30 -36.03
C GLU A 89 -8.67 -7.53 -36.24
N ASN A 90 -7.88 -6.45 -36.18
CA ASN A 90 -6.41 -6.49 -36.30
C ASN A 90 -5.68 -6.46 -34.94
N GLY A 91 -6.43 -6.51 -33.85
CA GLY A 91 -5.96 -6.47 -32.48
C GLY A 91 -5.37 -7.80 -32.03
N ILE A 92 -4.45 -7.73 -31.08
CA ILE A 92 -3.68 -8.89 -30.59
C ILE A 92 -4.59 -9.96 -29.96
N LEU A 93 -5.78 -9.58 -29.46
CA LEU A 93 -6.73 -10.49 -28.82
C LEU A 93 -7.78 -11.06 -29.79
N ALA A 94 -7.83 -10.61 -31.05
CA ALA A 94 -8.90 -10.96 -32.00
C ALA A 94 -8.87 -12.44 -32.39
N ASN A 95 -7.66 -12.98 -32.58
CA ASN A 95 -7.43 -14.32 -33.11
C ASN A 95 -7.56 -15.42 -32.03
N GLY A 96 -7.75 -15.02 -30.76
CA GLY A 96 -7.81 -15.94 -29.62
C GLY A 96 -6.50 -16.64 -29.27
N THR A 97 -5.39 -16.34 -29.97
CA THR A 97 -4.05 -16.89 -29.73
C THR A 97 -3.41 -16.34 -28.46
N MET A 98 -3.82 -15.13 -28.06
CA MET A 98 -3.39 -14.47 -26.83
C MET A 98 -4.60 -14.09 -25.98
N THR A 99 -4.36 -14.00 -24.67
CA THR A 99 -5.37 -13.62 -23.68
C THR A 99 -4.84 -12.48 -22.82
N LEU A 100 -5.68 -11.49 -22.57
CA LEU A 100 -5.41 -10.47 -21.58
C LEU A 100 -5.95 -10.96 -20.24
N SER A 101 -5.09 -11.14 -19.24
CA SER A 101 -5.51 -11.59 -17.91
C SER A 101 -5.42 -10.48 -16.87
N GLN A 102 -4.42 -9.59 -16.99
CA GLN A 102 -4.22 -8.49 -16.05
C GLN A 102 -3.76 -7.20 -16.76
N VAL A 103 -4.12 -6.06 -16.19
CA VAL A 103 -3.66 -4.72 -16.59
C VAL A 103 -3.19 -3.97 -15.35
N LEU A 104 -2.06 -3.29 -15.45
CA LEU A 104 -1.51 -2.47 -14.36
C LEU A 104 -1.65 -0.99 -14.71
N ILE A 105 -2.34 -0.22 -13.87
CA ILE A 105 -2.41 1.24 -13.94
C ILE A 105 -1.19 1.80 -13.20
N GLN A 106 -0.44 2.69 -13.84
CA GLN A 106 0.81 3.25 -13.34
C GLN A 106 0.73 4.77 -13.23
#